data_AF-A0A7S0IZL3-F1
#
_entry.id   AF-A0A7S0IZL3-F1
#
_cell.length_a   1.000
_cell.length_b   1.000
_cell.length_c   1.000
_cell.angle_alpha   90.00
_cell.angle_beta   90.00
_cell.angle_gamma   90.00
#
_symmetry.space_group_name_H-M   'P 1'
#
loop_
_entity.id
_entity.type
_entity.pdbx_description
1 polymer ?
#
loop_
_entity_poly.entity_id
_entity_poly.type
_entity_poly.pdbx_seq_one_letter_code
_entity_poly.pdbx_strand_id
1 'polypeptide(L)'
;THDDVEWHPERPLGLYLVPEKLQEDVDKLERTSFNPWRTRANYAERAHTLLYIEEAQQVKNFRKFDVSGARLESNRQGDEVWHKLLIEGLAERRPSVLKGDSVYVWVPGTTDVEYEGFVNEVLRDAAWLQLNPCF
;
A
#
# COMPACT_ATOMS: atom_id res chain seq x y z
N THR A 1 15.88 -29.16 14.06
CA THR A 1 15.49 -28.12 15.03
C THR A 1 14.96 -26.96 14.23
N HIS A 2 13.63 -26.85 14.17
CA HIS A 2 12.90 -25.81 13.45
C HIS A 2 13.01 -24.51 14.25
N ASP A 3 13.52 -23.46 13.62
CA ASP A 3 13.35 -22.10 14.11
C ASP A 3 12.05 -21.55 13.50
N ASP A 4 11.04 -21.43 14.34
CA ASP A 4 9.73 -20.87 14.01
C ASP A 4 9.87 -19.36 13.77
N VAL A 5 9.70 -18.91 12.53
CA VAL A 5 9.61 -17.47 12.21
C VAL A 5 8.20 -17.01 12.60
N GLU A 6 8.10 -16.55 13.85
CA GLU A 6 6.90 -15.99 14.45
C GLU A 6 6.52 -14.68 13.73
N TRP A 7 5.37 -14.68 13.05
CA TRP A 7 4.82 -13.48 12.43
C TRP A 7 4.33 -12.51 13.49
N HIS A 8 5.02 -11.38 13.65
CA HIS A 8 4.59 -10.30 14.53
C HIS A 8 3.83 -9.22 13.73
N PRO A 9 2.52 -9.02 13.94
CA PRO A 9 1.72 -8.00 13.24
C PRO A 9 2.07 -6.56 13.61
N GLU A 10 2.98 -6.36 14.57
CA GLU A 10 3.29 -5.09 15.22
C GLU A 10 4.63 -4.48 14.77
N ARG A 11 5.16 -4.81 13.58
CA ARG A 11 6.45 -4.25 13.13
C ARG A 11 6.32 -2.72 13.11
N PRO A 12 6.92 -1.98 14.08
CA PRO A 12 6.72 -0.55 14.14
C PRO A 12 7.31 0.02 12.86
N LEU A 13 6.54 0.85 12.16
CA LEU A 13 7.07 1.63 11.05
C LEU A 13 8.37 2.29 11.55
N GLY A 14 9.47 2.08 10.82
CA GLY A 14 10.68 2.86 11.07
C GLY A 14 10.27 4.32 11.14
N LEU A 15 10.72 5.02 12.19
CA LEU A 15 10.45 6.45 12.37
C LEU A 15 10.82 7.15 11.07
N TYR A 16 9.81 7.58 10.33
CA TYR A 16 10.05 8.41 9.17
C TYR A 16 10.65 9.70 9.72
N LEU A 17 11.88 10.00 9.33
CA LEU A 17 12.54 11.24 9.70
C LEU A 17 11.77 12.37 9.02
N VAL A 18 10.72 12.85 9.67
CA VAL A 18 10.11 14.13 9.34
C VAL A 18 11.22 15.14 9.52
N PRO A 19 11.59 15.89 8.46
CA PRO A 19 12.59 16.95 8.59
C PRO A 19 12.26 17.83 9.80
N GLU A 20 13.20 18.04 10.73
CA GLU A 20 12.97 18.74 12.01
C GLU A 20 12.28 20.10 11.82
N LYS A 21 12.65 20.79 10.75
CA LYS A 21 12.06 22.07 10.34
C LYS A 21 10.54 21.99 10.13
N LEU A 22 10.04 20.90 9.56
CA LEU A 22 8.61 20.68 9.35
C LEU A 22 7.88 20.40 10.66
N GLN A 23 8.51 19.68 11.58
CA GLN A 23 7.95 19.40 12.90
C GLN A 23 7.80 20.70 13.71
N GLU A 24 8.85 21.54 13.72
CA GLU A 24 8.82 22.84 14.39
C GLU A 24 7.79 23.81 13.79
N ASP A 25 7.65 23.82 12.48
CA ASP A 25 6.71 24.72 11.78
C ASP A 25 5.25 24.33 12.09
N VAL A 26 4.96 23.04 12.28
CA VAL A 26 3.63 22.56 12.71
C VAL A 26 3.33 22.97 14.14
N ASP A 27 4.30 22.84 15.05
CA ASP A 27 4.12 23.12 16.47
C ASP A 27 3.98 24.62 16.78
N LYS A 28 4.57 25.50 15.95
CA LYS A 28 4.54 26.97 16.14
C LYS A 28 3.28 27.65 15.55
N LEU A 29 2.41 26.93 14.86
CA LEU A 29 1.36 27.52 14.03
C LEU A 29 0.08 27.84 14.82
N GLU A 30 0.13 28.83 15.70
CA GLU A 30 -1.07 29.39 16.36
C GLU A 30 -1.90 30.24 15.36
N ARG A 31 -2.86 29.59 14.69
CA ARG A 31 -4.14 30.17 14.20
C ARG A 31 -4.15 31.50 13.43
N THR A 32 -3.07 31.92 12.77
CA THR A 32 -3.17 33.01 11.78
C THR A 32 -3.71 32.42 10.47
N SER A 33 -4.77 33.03 9.91
CA SER A 33 -5.46 32.58 8.69
C SER A 33 -4.47 32.02 7.67
N PHE A 34 -4.46 30.69 7.55
CA PHE A 34 -3.57 29.95 6.67
C PHE A 34 -4.03 30.24 5.24
N ASN A 35 -3.60 31.37 4.68
CA ASN A 35 -3.56 31.56 3.25
C ASN A 35 -2.09 31.45 2.82
N PRO A 36 -1.51 30.23 2.86
CA PRO A 36 -0.09 29.95 2.62
C PRO A 36 0.31 30.20 1.17
N TRP A 37 -0.64 30.57 0.31
CA TRP A 37 -0.54 30.69 -1.14
C TRP A 37 -0.13 32.09 -1.63
N ARG A 38 0.28 33.00 -0.74
CA ARG A 38 0.45 34.43 -1.06
C ARG A 38 1.61 34.79 -1.99
N THR A 39 2.52 33.87 -2.31
CA THR A 39 3.67 34.16 -3.18
C THR A 39 4.02 32.99 -4.09
N ARG A 40 4.15 33.25 -5.40
CA ARG A 40 4.55 32.23 -6.39
C ARG A 40 5.90 31.56 -6.06
N ALA A 41 6.76 32.26 -5.31
CA ALA A 41 8.10 31.81 -4.93
C ALA A 41 8.12 30.65 -3.92
N ASN A 42 7.15 30.57 -3.01
CA ASN A 42 7.08 29.49 -1.99
C ASN A 42 6.03 28.42 -2.31
N TYR A 43 5.28 28.60 -3.40
CA TYR A 43 4.26 27.67 -3.86
C TYR A 43 4.84 26.29 -4.19
N ALA A 44 5.93 26.24 -4.98
CA ALA A 44 6.50 24.98 -5.46
C ALA A 44 7.07 24.14 -4.32
N GLU A 45 7.87 24.76 -3.43
CA GLU A 45 8.45 24.07 -2.26
C GLU A 45 7.36 23.53 -1.34
N ARG A 46 6.32 24.33 -1.04
CA ARG A 46 5.22 23.90 -0.17
C ARG A 46 4.31 22.87 -0.83
N ALA A 47 4.07 22.96 -2.13
CA ALA A 47 3.36 21.93 -2.88
C ALA A 47 4.12 20.60 -2.85
N HIS A 48 5.45 20.63 -3.00
CA HIS A 48 6.29 19.44 -2.81
C HIS A 48 6.14 18.87 -1.40
N THR A 49 6.23 19.70 -0.35
CA THR A 49 6.02 19.25 1.03
C THR A 49 4.64 18.62 1.23
N LEU A 50 3.58 19.23 0.71
CA LEU A 50 2.22 18.68 0.80
C LEU A 50 2.08 17.35 0.05
N LEU A 51 2.71 17.21 -1.13
CA LEU A 51 2.75 15.96 -1.88
C LEU A 51 3.46 14.86 -1.07
N TYR A 52 4.61 15.15 -0.46
CA TYR A 52 5.29 14.18 0.40
C TYR A 52 4.45 13.74 1.60
N ILE A 53 3.73 14.68 2.23
CA ILE A 53 2.82 14.37 3.33
C ILE A 53 1.66 13.49 2.84
N GLU A 54 1.08 13.81 1.68
CA GLU A 54 0.00 13.03 1.07
C GLU A 54 0.46 11.61 0.71
N GLU A 55 1.63 11.45 0.09
CA GLU A 55 2.22 10.15 -0.22
C GLU A 55 2.44 9.32 1.05
N ALA A 56 3.02 9.92 2.10
CA ALA A 56 3.23 9.24 3.37
C ALA A 56 1.91 8.81 4.03
N GLN A 57 0.88 9.66 3.94
CA GLN A 57 -0.45 9.33 4.47
C GLN A 57 -1.16 8.28 3.61
N GLN A 58 -0.96 8.31 2.29
CA GLN A 58 -1.50 7.35 1.34
C GLN A 58 -0.94 5.95 1.61
N VAL A 59 0.38 5.82 1.83
CA VAL A 59 1.01 4.55 2.20
C VAL A 59 0.42 3.99 3.50
N LYS A 60 0.24 4.84 4.53
CA LYS A 60 -0.40 4.42 5.79
C LYS A 60 -1.85 3.99 5.60
N ASN A 61 -2.56 4.67 4.71
CA ASN A 61 -3.95 4.31 4.39
C ASN A 61 -4.01 3.00 3.61
N PHE A 62 -3.11 2.75 2.66
CA PHE A 62 -3.04 1.50 1.91
C PHE A 62 -2.83 0.28 2.81
N ARG A 63 -1.94 0.38 3.80
CA ARG A 63 -1.68 -0.71 4.76
C ARG A 63 -2.89 -1.15 5.59
N LYS A 64 -3.91 -0.30 5.75
CA LYS A 64 -5.17 -0.68 6.43
C LYS A 64 -5.94 -1.77 5.67
N PHE A 65 -5.54 -2.03 4.44
CA PHE A 65 -6.18 -2.95 3.52
C PHE A 65 -5.30 -4.15 3.20
N ASP A 66 -4.19 -4.30 3.89
CA ASP A 66 -3.39 -5.52 3.85
C ASP A 66 -4.27 -6.68 4.34
N VAL A 67 -4.50 -7.66 3.47
CA VAL A 67 -5.33 -8.81 3.77
C VAL A 67 -4.45 -9.99 4.14
N SER A 68 -4.42 -10.35 5.42
CA SER A 68 -3.76 -11.57 5.88
C SER A 68 -4.66 -12.79 5.71
N GLY A 69 -4.10 -13.92 5.27
CA GLY A 69 -4.82 -15.19 5.19
C GLY A 69 -5.83 -15.28 4.04
N ALA A 70 -5.70 -14.43 3.02
CA ALA A 70 -6.50 -14.53 1.81
C ALA A 70 -6.21 -15.86 1.08
N ARG A 71 -7.25 -16.44 0.49
CA ARG A 71 -7.13 -17.70 -0.25
C ARG A 71 -6.81 -17.39 -1.71
N LEU A 72 -5.69 -17.93 -2.19
CA LEU A 72 -5.27 -17.86 -3.59
C LEU A 72 -5.56 -19.21 -4.26
N GLU A 73 -6.36 -19.18 -5.33
CA GLU A 73 -6.64 -20.37 -6.15
C GLU A 73 -5.91 -20.23 -7.49
N SER A 74 -5.00 -21.15 -7.78
CA SER A 74 -4.28 -21.18 -9.05
C SER A 74 -5.05 -22.00 -10.07
N ASN A 75 -5.33 -21.42 -11.23
CA ASN A 75 -5.95 -22.07 -12.36
C ASN A 75 -5.00 -22.03 -13.57
N ARG A 76 -4.71 -23.19 -14.14
CA ARG A 76 -3.84 -23.30 -15.31
C ARG A 76 -4.68 -23.54 -16.54
N GLN A 77 -4.64 -22.61 -17.49
CA GLN A 77 -5.31 -22.75 -18.78
C GLN A 77 -4.25 -22.81 -19.89
N GLY A 78 -3.82 -24.03 -20.22
CA GLY A 78 -2.69 -24.23 -21.13
C GLY A 78 -1.36 -23.84 -20.50
N ASP A 79 -0.63 -22.93 -21.15
CA ASP A 79 0.65 -22.39 -20.66
C ASP A 79 0.48 -21.17 -19.75
N GLU A 80 -0.70 -20.56 -19.71
CA GLU A 80 -0.98 -19.43 -18.82
C GLU A 80 -1.44 -19.90 -17.44
N VAL A 81 -0.86 -19.29 -16.41
CA VAL A 81 -1.26 -19.48 -15.01
C VAL A 81 -1.98 -18.22 -14.55
N TRP A 82 -3.24 -18.40 -14.18
CA TRP A 82 -4.10 -17.36 -13.62
C TRP A 82 -4.33 -17.65 -12.15
N HIS A 83 -4.38 -16.61 -11.34
CA HIS A 83 -4.62 -16.75 -9.91
C HIS A 83 -5.88 -15.98 -9.51
N LYS A 84 -6.77 -16.65 -8.78
CA LYS A 84 -7.95 -16.03 -8.21
C LYS A 84 -7.71 -15.76 -6.73
N LEU A 85 -7.65 -14.49 -6.37
CA LEU A 85 -7.52 -14.06 -4.98
C LEU A 85 -8.91 -13.80 -4.41
N LEU A 86 -9.31 -14.58 -3.40
CA LEU A 86 -10.61 -14.45 -2.72
C LEU A 86 -10.49 -13.45 -1.57
N ILE A 87 -11.21 -12.33 -1.66
CA ILE A 87 -11.24 -11.27 -0.65
C ILE A 87 -12.70 -10.85 -0.44
N GLU A 88 -13.24 -11.10 0.74
CA GLU A 88 -14.63 -10.74 1.05
C GLU A 88 -14.86 -9.23 0.95
N GLY A 89 -15.87 -8.85 0.18
CA GLY A 89 -16.25 -7.45 0.00
C GLY A 89 -15.22 -6.63 -0.77
N LEU A 90 -14.38 -7.23 -1.62
CA LEU A 90 -13.36 -6.52 -2.39
C LEU A 90 -13.91 -5.36 -3.22
N ALA A 91 -15.05 -5.55 -3.89
CA ALA A 91 -15.67 -4.49 -4.69
C ALA A 91 -16.34 -3.39 -3.85
N GLU A 92 -16.63 -3.68 -2.58
CA GLU A 92 -17.33 -2.77 -1.65
C GLU A 92 -16.35 -2.07 -0.69
N ARG A 93 -15.19 -2.68 -0.43
CA ARG A 93 -14.13 -2.14 0.41
C ARG A 93 -13.28 -1.18 -0.43
N ARG A 94 -13.27 0.09 -0.02
CA ARG A 94 -12.18 0.98 -0.41
C ARG A 94 -10.89 0.43 0.18
N PRO A 95 -9.75 0.56 -0.52
CA PRO A 95 -9.54 1.26 -1.76
C PRO A 95 -10.04 0.38 -2.91
N SER A 96 -10.71 1.03 -3.85
CA SER A 96 -11.20 0.40 -5.06
C SER A 96 -10.03 -0.14 -5.86
N VAL A 97 -9.90 -1.47 -5.91
CA VAL A 97 -8.96 -2.16 -6.79
C VAL A 97 -9.48 -2.08 -8.23
N LEU A 98 -8.61 -1.72 -9.16
CA LEU A 98 -8.91 -1.59 -10.58
C LEU A 98 -8.07 -2.56 -11.41
N LYS A 99 -8.54 -2.82 -12.63
CA LYS A 99 -7.74 -3.52 -13.63
C LYS A 99 -6.44 -2.74 -13.88
N GLY A 100 -5.32 -3.44 -13.81
CA GLY A 100 -3.98 -2.91 -13.99
C GLY A 100 -3.24 -2.56 -12.70
N ASP A 101 -3.93 -2.58 -11.55
CA ASP A 101 -3.26 -2.35 -10.27
C ASP A 101 -2.24 -3.47 -9.97
N SER A 102 -1.12 -3.10 -9.36
CA SER A 102 -0.14 -4.05 -8.87
C SER A 102 -0.57 -4.61 -7.51
N VAL A 103 -0.35 -5.90 -7.33
CA VAL A 103 -0.61 -6.63 -6.09
C VAL A 103 0.63 -7.41 -5.72
N TYR A 104 1.00 -7.30 -4.46
CA TYR A 104 2.09 -8.07 -3.87
C TYR A 104 1.49 -9.18 -3.02
N VAL A 105 1.94 -10.41 -3.24
CA VAL A 105 1.49 -11.60 -2.52
C VAL A 105 2.70 -12.31 -1.94
N TRP A 106 2.64 -12.65 -0.67
CA TRP A 106 3.66 -13.45 0.00
C TRP A 106 2.98 -14.52 0.85
N VAL A 107 3.70 -15.62 1.11
CA VAL A 107 3.19 -16.68 1.97
C VAL A 107 3.37 -16.26 3.43
N PRO A 108 2.31 -16.29 4.26
CA PRO A 108 2.43 -16.01 5.68
C PRO A 108 3.37 -17.05 6.33
N GLY A 109 4.25 -16.59 7.21
CA GLY A 109 5.34 -17.39 7.79
C GLY A 109 6.69 -17.19 7.09
N THR A 110 6.71 -16.77 5.82
CA THR A 110 7.95 -16.62 5.04
C THR A 110 8.16 -15.18 4.60
N THR A 111 9.38 -14.68 4.76
CA THR A 111 9.81 -13.37 4.21
C THR A 111 10.58 -13.52 2.90
N ASP A 112 10.73 -14.74 2.41
CA ASP A 112 11.76 -15.06 1.41
C ASP A 112 11.31 -14.79 -0.02
N VAL A 113 10.00 -14.81 -0.30
CA VAL A 113 9.48 -14.64 -1.66
C VAL A 113 8.25 -13.75 -1.65
N GLU A 114 8.36 -12.63 -2.35
CA GLU A 114 7.28 -11.71 -2.68
C GLU A 114 6.98 -11.86 -4.16
N TYR A 115 5.74 -12.20 -4.49
CA TYR A 115 5.26 -12.31 -5.86
C TYR A 115 4.54 -11.02 -6.24
N GLU A 116 5.04 -10.34 -7.27
CA GLU A 116 4.33 -9.23 -7.89
C GLU A 116 3.41 -9.75 -9.00
N GLY A 117 2.20 -9.23 -9.05
CA GLY A 117 1.29 -9.46 -10.16
C GLY A 117 0.37 -8.30 -10.44
N PHE A 118 -0.37 -8.42 -11.54
CA PHE A 118 -1.29 -7.39 -11.99
C PHE A 118 -2.73 -7.90 -11.95
N VAL A 119 -3.63 -7.02 -11.55
CA VAL A 119 -5.08 -7.28 -11.56
C VAL A 119 -5.58 -7.24 -13.00
N ASN A 120 -6.14 -8.35 -13.47
CA ASN A 120 -6.76 -8.43 -14.79
C ASN A 120 -8.27 -8.14 -14.74
N GLU A 121 -8.94 -8.63 -13.70
CA GLU A 121 -10.38 -8.46 -13.53
C GLU A 121 -10.74 -8.44 -12.03
N VAL A 122 -11.69 -7.57 -11.67
CA VAL A 122 -12.19 -7.44 -10.30
C VAL A 122 -13.65 -7.89 -10.25
N LEU A 123 -13.92 -8.85 -9.38
CA LEU A 123 -15.25 -9.37 -9.06
C LEU A 123 -15.69 -8.84 -7.69
N ARG A 124 -16.92 -9.17 -7.28
CA ARG A 124 -17.48 -8.71 -5.99
C ARG A 124 -16.59 -9.08 -4.79
N ASP A 125 -16.21 -10.34 -4.72
CA ASP A 125 -15.48 -10.94 -3.58
C ASP A 125 -14.18 -11.62 -4.01
N ALA A 126 -13.67 -11.27 -5.20
CA ALA A 126 -12.46 -11.87 -5.75
C ALA A 126 -11.79 -10.99 -6.80
N ALA A 127 -10.50 -11.18 -7.03
CA ALA A 127 -9.79 -10.62 -8.17
C ALA A 127 -9.05 -11.71 -8.94
N TRP A 128 -9.01 -11.59 -10.27
CA TRP A 128 -8.14 -12.37 -11.12
C TRP A 128 -6.82 -11.64 -11.30
N LEU A 129 -5.74 -12.35 -11.00
CA LEU A 129 -4.37 -11.87 -11.02
C LEU A 129 -3.54 -12.70 -11.99
N GLN A 130 -2.57 -12.05 -12.61
CA GLN A 130 -1.46 -12.70 -13.27
C GLN A 130 -0.20 -12.42 -12.43
N LEU A 131 0.32 -13.46 -11.77
CA LEU A 131 1.53 -13.36 -10.96
C LEU A 131 2.73 -13.66 -11.85
N ASN A 132 3.76 -12.83 -11.73
CA ASN A 132 5.04 -13.10 -12.37
C ASN A 132 5.93 -13.86 -11.39
N PRO A 133 6.46 -15.03 -11.76
CA PRO A 133 7.31 -15.83 -10.86
C PRO A 133 8.74 -15.27 -10.68
N CYS A 134 9.05 -14.09 -11.21
CA CYS A 134 10.38 -13.50 -11.16
C CYS A 134 10.44 -12.34 -10.17
N PHE A 135 10.77 -12.64 -8.93
CA PHE A 135 11.60 -11.80 -8.06
C PHE A 135 12.43 -12.68 -7.12
#